data_AF-A0A532UR25-F1
#
_entry.id   AF-A0A532UR25-F1
#
_cell.length_a   1.000
_cell.length_b   1.000
_cell.length_c   1.000
_cell.angle_alpha   90.00
_cell.angle_beta   90.00
_cell.angle_gamma   90.00
#
_symmetry.space_group_name_H-M   'P 1'
#
loop_
_entity.id
_entity.type
_entity.pdbx_description
1 polymer ?
#
loop_
_entity_poly.entity_id
_entity_poly.type
_entity_poly.pdbx_seq_one_letter_code
_entity_poly.pdbx_strand_id
1 'polypeptide(L)'
;MFRQRAKIWGRMAFDLAKTWKERVHRAEALQNKCRDIIEKLQLPGDDARVLGISRVGGRCSTLAELPLRLFDEAESIGGHARLKKGLRYRSVDDVHTVLSDLTYDARLAFVAITQFVLEDCVESVLDAIPNEKKRGGFSKSVRRLMQVTNLEDPDTKYEILMVPAWIRNSLHAVGIHNGGRKSVDIDGAQYVFEKGERVACGSWEHILHAYDHGLDIYGEMLCSPTVRAITRIPAKKHPC
;
A
#
# COMPACT_ATOMS: atom_id res chain seq x y z
N MET A 1 -21.41 -7.79 -25.12
CA MET A 1 -20.67 -6.86 -25.99
C MET A 1 -19.98 -5.79 -25.13
N PHE A 2 -19.04 -6.20 -24.27
CA PHE A 2 -18.25 -5.32 -23.40
C PHE A 2 -16.79 -5.79 -23.43
N ARG A 3 -16.06 -5.42 -24.48
CA ARG A 3 -14.60 -5.54 -24.56
C ARG A 3 -14.09 -4.38 -25.40
N GLN A 4 -13.37 -3.46 -24.76
CA GLN A 4 -12.26 -2.65 -25.29
C GLN A 4 -12.17 -1.32 -24.54
N ARG A 5 -11.48 -1.31 -23.39
CA ARG A 5 -10.74 -0.16 -22.89
C ARG A 5 -9.50 -0.61 -22.11
N ALA A 6 -8.60 -1.34 -22.77
CA ALA A 6 -7.21 -1.37 -22.37
C ALA A 6 -6.47 -0.37 -23.28
N LYS A 7 -6.65 0.92 -22.98
CA LYS A 7 -5.88 1.98 -23.63
C LYS A 7 -4.49 1.96 -23.01
N ILE A 8 -3.49 1.97 -23.89
CA ILE A 8 -2.06 2.07 -23.63
C ILE A 8 -1.83 3.29 -22.72
N TRP A 9 -1.63 3.06 -21.43
CA TRP A 9 -1.00 4.04 -20.55
C TRP A 9 0.51 3.84 -20.73
N GLY A 10 1.11 4.57 -21.66
CA GLY A 10 2.53 4.90 -21.50
C GLY A 10 2.65 5.51 -20.11
N ARG A 11 3.49 4.94 -19.23
CA ARG A 11 3.66 5.43 -17.86
C ARG A 11 4.02 6.91 -17.94
N MET A 12 3.03 7.79 -17.76
CA MET A 12 3.27 9.19 -17.49
C MET A 12 4.08 9.24 -16.20
N ALA A 13 5.07 10.12 -16.13
CA ALA A 13 5.78 10.40 -14.88
C ALA A 13 4.75 10.54 -13.76
N PHE A 14 4.96 9.81 -12.66
CA PHE A 14 4.01 9.83 -11.56
C PHE A 14 4.13 11.17 -10.84
N ASP A 15 3.29 12.13 -11.24
CA ASP A 15 3.10 13.34 -10.44
C ASP A 15 2.38 12.96 -9.14
N LEU A 16 3.01 13.31 -8.01
CA LEU A 16 2.39 13.21 -6.70
C LEU A 16 1.07 13.99 -6.69
N ALA A 17 0.02 13.35 -6.17
CA ALA A 17 -1.30 13.94 -6.10
C ALA A 17 -1.28 15.24 -5.28
N LYS A 18 -1.83 16.32 -5.84
CA LYS A 18 -1.84 17.67 -5.27
C LYS A 18 -3.15 17.97 -4.56
N THR A 19 -4.25 17.34 -4.98
CA THR A 19 -5.59 17.53 -4.41
C THR A 19 -6.12 16.27 -3.70
N TRP A 20 -7.10 16.42 -2.80
CA TRP A 20 -7.74 15.26 -2.18
C TRP A 20 -8.46 14.38 -3.19
N LYS A 21 -9.15 14.99 -4.16
CA LYS A 21 -9.76 14.28 -5.29
C LYS A 21 -8.76 13.41 -6.05
N GLU A 22 -7.57 13.94 -6.36
CA GLU A 22 -6.52 13.16 -7.01
C GLU A 22 -6.04 12.00 -6.10
N ARG A 23 -5.88 12.23 -4.80
CA ARG A 23 -5.53 11.16 -3.85
C ARG A 23 -6.60 10.06 -3.79
N VAL A 24 -7.89 10.41 -3.83
CA VAL A 24 -9.00 9.45 -3.94
C VAL A 24 -8.83 8.59 -5.21
N HIS A 25 -8.59 9.23 -6.36
CA HIS A 25 -8.36 8.50 -7.60
C HIS A 25 -7.11 7.60 -7.56
N ARG A 26 -6.05 8.00 -6.85
CA ARG A 26 -4.88 7.13 -6.64
C ARG A 26 -5.23 5.92 -5.75
N ALA A 27 -6.02 6.09 -4.70
CA ALA A 27 -6.50 4.97 -3.89
C ALA A 27 -7.39 4.01 -4.69
N GLU A 28 -8.25 4.53 -5.57
CA GLU A 28 -9.04 3.73 -6.53
C GLU A 28 -8.12 2.98 -7.52
N ALA A 29 -7.06 3.63 -8.03
CA ALA A 29 -6.10 3.02 -8.93
C ALA A 29 -5.37 1.82 -8.28
N LEU A 30 -4.99 1.94 -7.01
CA LEU A 30 -4.43 0.80 -6.26
C LEU A 30 -5.40 -0.37 -6.14
N GLN A 31 -6.69 -0.10 -5.90
CA GLN A 31 -7.72 -1.15 -5.88
C GLN A 31 -7.82 -1.85 -7.23
N ASN A 32 -7.81 -1.09 -8.32
CA ASN A 32 -7.83 -1.64 -9.66
C ASN A 32 -6.60 -2.52 -9.90
N LYS A 33 -5.41 -2.05 -9.52
CA LYS A 33 -4.16 -2.82 -9.62
C LYS A 33 -4.21 -4.14 -8.82
N CYS A 34 -4.78 -4.13 -7.62
CA CYS A 34 -5.04 -5.37 -6.86
C CYS A 34 -5.95 -6.34 -7.62
N ARG A 35 -7.03 -5.84 -8.25
CA ARG A 35 -7.92 -6.69 -9.06
C ARG A 35 -7.19 -7.26 -10.28
N ASP A 36 -6.40 -6.46 -10.97
CA ASP A 36 -5.61 -6.91 -12.13
C ASP A 36 -4.62 -8.01 -11.75
N ILE A 37 -3.97 -7.91 -10.58
CA ILE A 37 -3.10 -8.98 -10.05
C ILE A 37 -3.91 -10.25 -9.78
N ILE A 38 -5.07 -10.14 -9.11
CA ILE A 38 -5.95 -11.29 -8.82
C ILE A 38 -6.43 -11.98 -10.09
N GLU A 39 -6.82 -11.21 -11.11
CA GLU A 39 -7.25 -11.74 -12.40
C GLU A 39 -6.11 -12.49 -13.12
N LYS A 40 -4.87 -11.96 -13.07
CA LYS A 40 -3.69 -12.62 -13.62
C LYS A 40 -3.33 -13.92 -12.91
N LEU A 41 -3.59 -14.00 -11.61
CA LEU A 41 -3.32 -15.20 -10.82
C LEU A 41 -4.16 -16.40 -11.27
N GLN A 42 -5.42 -16.18 -11.67
CA GLN A 42 -6.36 -17.24 -12.09
C GLN A 42 -6.54 -18.35 -11.03
N LEU A 43 -6.62 -17.95 -9.76
CA LEU A 43 -6.73 -18.86 -8.61
C LEU A 43 -8.09 -18.73 -7.92
N PRO A 44 -8.50 -19.76 -7.14
CA PRO A 44 -9.67 -19.67 -6.27
C PRO A 44 -9.59 -18.48 -5.31
N GLY A 45 -10.75 -17.91 -4.97
CA GLY A 45 -10.85 -16.75 -4.07
C GLY A 45 -10.36 -16.99 -2.65
N ASP A 46 -10.22 -18.26 -2.23
CA ASP A 46 -9.72 -18.67 -0.92
C ASP A 46 -8.22 -19.04 -0.92
N ASP A 47 -7.53 -18.91 -2.05
CA ASP A 47 -6.08 -19.06 -2.11
C ASP A 47 -5.40 -17.90 -1.36
N ALA A 48 -4.37 -18.20 -0.57
CA ALA A 48 -3.68 -17.22 0.27
C ALA A 48 -3.13 -16.03 -0.53
N ARG A 49 -2.72 -16.24 -1.80
CA ARG A 49 -2.24 -15.16 -2.69
C ARG A 49 -3.37 -14.20 -3.05
N VAL A 50 -4.52 -14.74 -3.46
CA VAL A 50 -5.72 -13.96 -3.81
C VAL A 50 -6.25 -13.24 -2.58
N LEU A 51 -6.33 -13.91 -1.43
CA LEU A 51 -6.78 -13.29 -0.19
C LEU A 51 -5.87 -12.16 0.27
N GLY A 52 -4.54 -12.34 0.19
CA GLY A 52 -3.57 -11.31 0.52
C GLY A 52 -3.80 -10.03 -0.30
N ILE A 53 -3.80 -10.15 -1.63
CA ILE A 53 -4.00 -9.01 -2.53
C ILE A 53 -5.41 -8.41 -2.42
N SER A 54 -6.44 -9.25 -2.26
CA SER A 54 -7.83 -8.80 -2.09
C SER A 54 -7.99 -7.98 -0.81
N ARG A 55 -7.38 -8.41 0.29
CA ARG A 55 -7.36 -7.67 1.56
C ARG A 55 -6.70 -6.31 1.39
N VAL A 56 -5.59 -6.20 0.65
CA VAL A 56 -4.96 -4.90 0.33
C VAL A 56 -5.93 -4.00 -0.44
N GLY A 57 -6.61 -4.53 -1.46
CA GLY A 57 -7.66 -3.80 -2.18
C GLY A 57 -8.77 -3.29 -1.23
N GLY A 58 -9.25 -4.14 -0.33
CA GLY A 58 -10.22 -3.76 0.70
C GLY A 58 -9.72 -2.67 1.65
N ARG A 59 -8.42 -2.66 2.01
CA ARG A 59 -7.81 -1.60 2.82
C ARG A 59 -7.68 -0.28 2.07
N CYS A 60 -7.43 -0.32 0.76
CA CYS A 60 -7.44 0.90 -0.06
C CYS A 60 -8.82 1.57 -0.03
N SER A 61 -9.91 0.81 -0.09
CA SER A 61 -11.27 1.36 0.01
C SER A 61 -11.60 1.87 1.43
N THR A 62 -11.28 1.09 2.46
CA THR A 62 -11.74 1.38 3.84
C THR A 62 -10.85 2.35 4.61
N LEU A 63 -9.52 2.24 4.47
CA LEU A 63 -8.56 2.99 5.28
C LEU A 63 -7.91 4.16 4.54
N ALA A 64 -7.95 4.17 3.21
CA ALA A 64 -7.44 5.30 2.41
C ALA A 64 -8.59 6.09 1.77
N GLU A 65 -9.41 5.46 0.93
CA GLU A 65 -10.42 6.18 0.14
C GLU A 65 -11.47 6.88 1.01
N LEU A 66 -12.02 6.21 2.04
CA LEU A 66 -13.02 6.81 2.94
C LEU A 66 -12.52 8.12 3.60
N PRO A 67 -11.38 8.14 4.33
CA PRO A 67 -10.89 9.39 4.91
C PRO A 67 -10.56 10.42 3.83
N LEU A 68 -9.96 10.02 2.70
CA LEU A 68 -9.66 10.94 1.60
C LEU A 68 -10.92 11.61 1.03
N ARG A 69 -12.04 10.88 0.91
CA ARG A 69 -13.33 11.44 0.48
C ARG A 69 -13.93 12.40 1.51
N LEU A 70 -13.77 12.13 2.81
CA LEU A 70 -14.21 13.07 3.85
C LEU A 70 -13.43 14.39 3.75
N PHE A 71 -12.15 14.33 3.45
CA PHE A 71 -11.30 15.50 3.22
C PHE A 71 -11.67 16.26 1.95
N ASP A 72 -11.89 15.55 0.84
CA ASP A 72 -12.35 16.15 -0.42
C ASP A 72 -13.68 16.89 -0.23
N GLU A 73 -14.62 16.27 0.49
CA GLU A 73 -15.90 16.88 0.83
C GLU A 73 -15.72 18.09 1.77
N ALA A 74 -14.76 18.05 2.71
CA ALA A 74 -14.48 19.18 3.60
C ALA A 74 -14.00 20.41 2.82
N GLU A 75 -13.09 20.23 1.86
CA GLU A 75 -12.55 21.32 1.03
C GLU A 75 -13.55 21.89 0.02
N SER A 76 -14.62 21.16 -0.29
CA SER A 76 -15.70 21.68 -1.11
C SER A 76 -16.36 22.92 -0.48
N ILE A 77 -16.96 23.78 -1.32
CA ILE A 77 -17.64 25.01 -0.85
C ILE A 77 -18.73 24.63 0.18
N GLY A 78 -18.64 25.20 1.38
CA GLY A 78 -19.55 24.91 2.48
C GLY A 78 -19.39 23.52 3.12
N GLY A 79 -18.40 22.73 2.70
CA GLY A 79 -18.10 21.38 3.19
C GLY A 79 -17.91 21.32 4.70
N HIS A 80 -17.05 22.18 5.25
CA HIS A 80 -16.84 22.29 6.70
C HIS A 80 -18.12 22.56 7.50
N ALA A 81 -19.01 23.43 7.00
CA ALA A 81 -20.28 23.72 7.66
C ALA A 81 -21.24 22.50 7.63
N ARG A 82 -21.26 21.76 6.51
CA ARG A 82 -22.03 20.53 6.36
C ARG A 82 -21.51 19.43 7.29
N LEU A 83 -20.20 19.21 7.34
CA LEU A 83 -19.57 18.23 8.23
C LEU A 83 -19.79 18.59 9.70
N LYS A 84 -19.61 19.86 10.08
CA LYS A 84 -19.93 20.34 11.44
C LYS A 84 -21.36 19.96 11.85
N LYS A 85 -22.34 20.25 10.97
CA LYS A 85 -23.76 19.95 11.23
C LYS A 85 -24.02 18.44 11.29
N GLY A 86 -23.48 17.68 10.33
CA GLY A 86 -23.70 16.23 10.22
C GLY A 86 -23.09 15.45 11.38
N LEU A 87 -21.89 15.83 11.81
CA LEU A 87 -21.15 15.17 12.89
C LEU A 87 -21.41 15.80 14.28
N ARG A 88 -22.25 16.86 14.33
CA ARG A 88 -22.66 17.56 15.56
C ARG A 88 -21.49 18.19 16.35
N TYR A 89 -20.49 18.71 15.65
CA TYR A 89 -19.41 19.48 16.28
C TYR A 89 -19.87 20.87 16.69
N ARG A 90 -19.18 21.46 17.69
CA ARG A 90 -19.54 22.78 18.24
C ARG A 90 -19.06 23.90 17.31
N SER A 91 -17.86 23.72 16.75
CA SER A 91 -17.21 24.70 15.89
C SER A 91 -16.70 24.08 14.57
N VAL A 92 -16.28 24.93 13.64
CA VAL A 92 -15.55 24.48 12.43
C VAL A 92 -14.11 24.07 12.79
N ASP A 93 -13.52 24.68 13.81
CA ASP A 93 -12.17 24.35 14.29
C ASP A 93 -12.10 22.91 14.85
N ASP A 94 -13.18 22.45 15.49
CA ASP A 94 -13.32 21.06 15.93
C ASP A 94 -13.25 20.11 14.73
N VAL A 95 -13.87 20.47 13.60
CA VAL A 95 -13.84 19.67 12.36
C VAL A 95 -12.42 19.62 11.81
N HIS A 96 -11.71 20.75 11.76
CA HIS A 96 -10.31 20.77 11.31
C HIS A 96 -9.40 19.90 12.15
N THR A 97 -9.54 19.98 13.48
CA THR A 97 -8.75 19.18 14.42
C THR A 97 -8.98 17.69 14.19
N VAL A 98 -10.24 17.27 14.16
CA VAL A 98 -10.61 15.88 13.95
C VAL A 98 -10.15 15.37 12.60
N LEU A 99 -10.30 16.16 11.53
CA LEU A 99 -9.83 15.77 10.21
C LEU A 99 -8.31 15.58 10.24
N SER A 100 -7.54 16.53 10.80
CA SER A 100 -6.08 16.42 10.92
C SER A 100 -5.65 15.14 11.65
N ASP A 101 -6.26 14.84 12.79
CA ASP A 101 -5.96 13.63 13.57
C ASP A 101 -6.34 12.37 12.78
N LEU A 102 -7.53 12.37 12.17
CA LEU A 102 -8.01 11.28 11.32
C LEU A 102 -7.05 11.01 10.17
N THR A 103 -6.47 12.03 9.54
CA THR A 103 -5.52 11.84 8.44
C THR A 103 -4.23 11.19 8.90
N TYR A 104 -3.77 11.51 10.10
CA TYR A 104 -2.57 10.90 10.67
C TYR A 104 -2.82 9.43 11.00
N ASP A 105 -3.89 9.17 11.77
CA ASP A 105 -4.23 7.83 12.24
C ASP A 105 -4.62 6.91 11.09
N ALA A 106 -5.36 7.41 10.09
CA ALA A 106 -5.73 6.63 8.92
C ALA A 106 -4.50 6.25 8.08
N ARG A 107 -3.52 7.14 7.91
CA ARG A 107 -2.26 6.80 7.23
C ARG A 107 -1.50 5.72 7.99
N LEU A 108 -1.34 5.90 9.29
CA LEU A 108 -0.65 4.91 10.12
C LEU A 108 -1.34 3.54 10.06
N ALA A 109 -2.65 3.50 10.26
CA ALA A 109 -3.46 2.29 10.17
C ALA A 109 -3.36 1.63 8.79
N PHE A 110 -3.49 2.42 7.71
CA PHE A 110 -3.40 1.92 6.34
C PHE A 110 -2.05 1.27 6.07
N VAL A 111 -0.93 1.95 6.35
CA VAL A 111 0.40 1.42 6.06
C VAL A 111 0.72 0.21 6.95
N ALA A 112 0.38 0.27 8.24
CA ALA A 112 0.65 -0.83 9.17
C ALA A 112 -0.11 -2.11 8.79
N ILE A 113 -1.43 -2.00 8.62
CA ILE A 113 -2.29 -3.15 8.32
C ILE A 113 -1.98 -3.72 6.93
N THR A 114 -1.77 -2.85 5.94
CA THR A 114 -1.44 -3.30 4.58
C THR A 114 -0.08 -4.01 4.56
N GLN A 115 0.92 -3.52 5.29
CA GLN A 115 2.21 -4.22 5.40
C GLN A 115 2.09 -5.61 6.03
N PHE A 116 1.30 -5.76 7.11
CA PHE A 116 1.09 -7.08 7.71
C PHE A 116 0.40 -8.06 6.75
N VAL A 117 -0.61 -7.60 6.01
CA VAL A 117 -1.30 -8.42 5.00
C VAL A 117 -0.34 -8.89 3.91
N LEU A 118 0.54 -8.01 3.44
CA LEU A 118 1.54 -8.35 2.42
C LEU A 118 2.63 -9.27 2.96
N GLU A 119 3.08 -9.05 4.20
CA GLU A 119 3.99 -9.95 4.91
C GLU A 119 3.40 -11.37 5.00
N ASP A 120 2.17 -11.50 5.48
CA ASP A 120 1.48 -12.79 5.59
C ASP A 120 1.34 -13.48 4.23
N CYS A 121 1.05 -12.71 3.16
CA CYS A 121 0.98 -13.21 1.80
C CYS A 121 2.34 -13.78 1.35
N VAL A 122 3.41 -13.01 1.51
CA VAL A 122 4.79 -13.41 1.15
C VAL A 122 5.23 -14.63 1.93
N GLU A 123 4.99 -14.66 3.24
CA GLU A 123 5.36 -15.80 4.07
C GLU A 123 4.57 -17.06 3.70
N SER A 124 3.29 -16.92 3.36
CA SER A 124 2.48 -18.06 2.91
C SER A 124 2.96 -18.61 1.57
N VAL A 125 3.44 -17.74 0.66
CA VAL A 125 4.07 -18.16 -0.60
C VAL A 125 5.38 -18.88 -0.33
N LEU A 126 6.26 -18.33 0.51
CA LEU A 126 7.53 -18.96 0.87
C LEU A 126 7.34 -20.34 1.51
N ASP A 127 6.40 -20.48 2.45
CA ASP A 127 6.12 -21.76 3.11
C ASP A 127 5.58 -22.83 2.13
N ALA A 128 5.05 -22.42 0.98
CA ALA A 128 4.52 -23.31 -0.05
C ALA A 128 5.55 -23.70 -1.13
N ILE A 129 6.71 -23.03 -1.21
CA ILE A 129 7.78 -23.39 -2.14
C ILE A 129 8.60 -24.55 -1.53
N PRO A 130 8.86 -25.65 -2.27
CA PRO A 130 9.65 -26.77 -1.77
C PRO A 130 11.02 -26.32 -1.26
N ASN A 131 11.41 -26.81 -0.08
CA ASN A 131 12.67 -26.49 0.61
C ASN A 131 12.83 -25.04 1.07
N GLU A 132 11.80 -24.21 0.92
CA GLU A 132 11.77 -22.86 1.48
C GLU A 132 11.04 -22.81 2.81
N LYS A 133 11.29 -21.73 3.56
CA LYS A 133 10.64 -21.42 4.83
C LYS A 133 10.50 -19.92 4.96
N LYS A 134 9.41 -19.46 5.60
CA LYS A 134 9.28 -18.08 6.07
C LYS A 134 10.47 -17.68 6.95
N ARG A 135 10.82 -16.39 6.93
CA ARG A 135 12.06 -15.88 7.57
C ARG A 135 11.82 -15.06 8.83
N GLY A 136 10.56 -14.88 9.24
CA GLY A 136 10.21 -14.17 10.46
C GLY A 136 10.49 -12.67 10.34
N GLY A 137 9.69 -11.99 9.54
CA GLY A 137 9.79 -10.55 9.31
C GLY A 137 9.73 -10.17 7.83
N PHE A 138 8.98 -9.11 7.53
CA PHE A 138 8.74 -8.59 6.18
C PHE A 138 10.01 -8.50 5.31
N SER A 139 11.02 -7.77 5.77
CA SER A 139 12.27 -7.52 5.03
C SER A 139 12.99 -8.82 4.61
N LYS A 140 13.11 -9.78 5.54
CA LYS A 140 13.79 -11.06 5.27
C LYS A 140 12.97 -11.94 4.35
N SER A 141 11.65 -11.98 4.56
CA SER A 141 10.72 -12.79 3.78
C SER A 141 10.61 -12.27 2.34
N VAL A 142 10.45 -10.96 2.13
CA VAL A 142 10.43 -10.37 0.77
C VAL A 142 11.75 -10.62 0.04
N ARG A 143 12.89 -10.33 0.68
CA ARG A 143 14.21 -10.57 0.05
C ARG A 143 14.39 -12.03 -0.34
N ARG A 144 13.95 -12.98 0.51
CA ARG A 144 14.01 -14.39 0.16
C ARG A 144 13.09 -14.73 -1.00
N LEU A 145 11.87 -14.21 -1.02
CA LEU A 145 10.93 -14.46 -2.11
C LEU A 145 11.48 -13.95 -3.45
N MET A 146 12.08 -12.76 -3.48
CA MET A 146 12.71 -12.19 -4.67
C MET A 146 13.85 -13.07 -5.20
N GLN A 147 14.67 -13.66 -4.31
CA GLN A 147 15.74 -14.57 -4.70
C GLN A 147 15.19 -15.85 -5.36
N VAL A 148 14.19 -16.49 -4.77
CA VAL A 148 13.66 -17.78 -5.28
C VAL A 148 12.80 -17.61 -6.54
N THR A 149 12.32 -16.39 -6.78
CA THR A 149 11.58 -16.02 -7.99
C THR A 149 12.48 -15.41 -9.07
N ASN A 150 13.78 -15.23 -8.78
CA ASN A 150 14.79 -14.69 -9.69
C ASN A 150 14.37 -13.36 -10.34
N LEU A 151 13.87 -12.43 -9.53
CA LEU A 151 13.47 -11.10 -10.01
C LEU A 151 14.67 -10.33 -10.56
N GLU A 152 14.48 -9.66 -11.69
CA GLU A 152 15.43 -8.66 -12.20
C GLU A 152 15.52 -7.47 -11.25
N ASP A 153 16.71 -6.89 -11.13
CA ASP A 153 17.03 -5.75 -10.26
C ASP A 153 16.54 -5.88 -8.81
N PRO A 154 16.91 -6.98 -8.10
CA PRO A 154 16.31 -7.31 -6.82
C PRO A 154 16.65 -6.30 -5.71
N ASP A 155 17.79 -5.60 -5.78
CA ASP A 155 18.15 -4.62 -4.76
C ASP A 155 17.29 -3.36 -4.86
N THR A 156 17.11 -2.81 -6.06
CA THR A 156 16.24 -1.65 -6.31
C THR A 156 14.78 -1.96 -5.95
N LYS A 157 14.27 -3.11 -6.38
CA LYS A 157 12.90 -3.53 -6.04
C LYS A 157 12.72 -3.76 -4.54
N TYR A 158 13.75 -4.28 -3.86
CA TYR A 158 13.73 -4.43 -2.42
C TYR A 158 13.65 -3.06 -1.73
N GLU A 159 14.43 -2.07 -2.18
CA GLU A 159 14.39 -0.71 -1.64
C GLU A 159 12.99 -0.09 -1.79
N ILE A 160 12.36 -0.21 -2.97
CA ILE A 160 10.98 0.23 -3.21
C ILE A 160 9.99 -0.43 -2.24
N LEU A 161 10.05 -1.75 -2.09
CA LEU A 161 9.16 -2.49 -1.18
C LEU A 161 9.34 -2.13 0.29
N MET A 162 10.53 -1.64 0.66
CA MET A 162 10.85 -1.24 2.02
C MET A 162 10.40 0.19 2.36
N VAL A 163 10.14 1.05 1.37
CA VAL A 163 9.67 2.43 1.60
C VAL A 163 8.43 2.50 2.50
N PRO A 164 7.33 1.76 2.24
CA PRO A 164 6.18 1.80 3.14
C PRO A 164 6.51 1.30 4.56
N ALA A 165 7.41 0.33 4.71
CA ALA A 165 7.84 -0.14 6.03
C ALA A 165 8.64 0.93 6.79
N TRP A 166 9.43 1.74 6.10
CA TRP A 166 10.14 2.87 6.73
C TRP A 166 9.18 3.99 7.10
N ILE A 167 8.23 4.36 6.21
CA ILE A 167 7.16 5.32 6.52
C ILE A 167 6.38 4.87 7.75
N ARG A 168 5.96 3.61 7.81
CA ARG A 168 5.26 3.03 8.97
C ARG A 168 6.05 3.22 10.25
N ASN A 169 7.34 2.86 10.24
CA ASN A 169 8.18 2.96 11.43
C ASN A 169 8.33 4.41 11.88
N SER A 170 8.43 5.36 10.95
CA SER A 170 8.46 6.80 11.26
C SER A 170 7.11 7.28 11.82
N LEU A 171 5.99 6.86 11.24
CA LEU A 171 4.65 7.21 11.75
C LEU A 171 4.39 6.62 13.16
N HIS A 172 4.92 5.44 13.49
CA HIS A 172 4.86 4.96 14.88
C HIS A 172 5.65 5.85 15.85
N ALA A 173 6.68 6.54 15.36
CA ALA A 173 7.50 7.47 16.11
C ALA A 173 7.13 8.94 15.85
N VAL A 174 5.84 9.24 15.69
CA VAL A 174 5.31 10.63 15.54
C VAL A 174 5.90 11.36 14.32
N GLY A 175 6.24 10.59 13.28
CA GLY A 175 6.89 11.06 12.05
C GLY A 175 8.42 11.13 12.11
N ILE A 176 9.08 10.72 13.21
CA ILE A 176 10.54 10.75 13.33
C ILE A 176 11.16 9.43 12.86
N HIS A 177 12.14 9.48 11.96
CA HIS A 177 12.87 8.28 11.54
C HIS A 177 14.01 7.94 12.50
N ASN A 178 13.92 6.78 13.17
CA ASN A 178 14.94 6.35 14.14
C ASN A 178 16.00 5.39 13.55
N GLY A 179 15.81 4.92 12.31
CA GLY A 179 16.75 4.03 11.64
C GLY A 179 18.00 4.75 11.11
N GLY A 180 18.95 4.00 10.54
CA GLY A 180 20.04 4.59 9.76
C GLY A 180 19.51 5.35 8.53
N ARG A 181 20.33 6.25 7.99
CA ARG A 181 20.01 7.07 6.81
C ARG A 181 19.63 6.19 5.61
N LYS A 182 18.56 6.57 4.90
CA LYS A 182 18.10 5.90 3.66
C LYS A 182 17.61 6.93 2.65
N SER A 183 17.84 6.64 1.38
CA SER A 183 17.30 7.43 0.27
C SER A 183 16.92 6.49 -0.86
N VAL A 184 15.75 6.68 -1.44
CA VAL A 184 15.28 5.92 -2.60
C VAL A 184 14.61 6.90 -3.56
N ASP A 185 14.91 6.80 -4.85
CA ASP A 185 14.19 7.48 -5.92
C ASP A 185 13.18 6.51 -6.54
N ILE A 186 11.92 6.92 -6.63
CA ILE A 186 10.88 6.17 -7.34
C ILE A 186 10.29 7.12 -8.36
N ASP A 187 10.54 6.86 -9.64
CA ASP A 187 10.06 7.68 -10.77
C ASP A 187 10.31 9.20 -10.59
N GLY A 188 11.47 9.58 -10.05
CA GLY A 188 11.85 10.98 -9.79
C GLY A 188 11.33 11.56 -8.47
N ALA A 189 10.50 10.83 -7.72
CA ALA A 189 10.08 11.20 -6.37
C ALA A 189 11.11 10.69 -5.35
N GLN A 190 11.66 11.61 -4.56
CA GLN A 190 12.70 11.33 -3.57
C GLN A 190 12.11 10.94 -2.21
N TYR A 191 12.50 9.78 -1.70
CA TYR A 191 12.14 9.29 -0.38
C TYR A 191 13.36 9.30 0.53
N VAL A 192 13.52 10.40 1.28
CA VAL A 192 14.66 10.60 2.18
C VAL A 192 14.25 10.36 3.63
N PHE A 193 15.04 9.53 4.33
CA PHE A 193 14.88 9.19 5.74
C PHE A 193 16.18 9.47 6.48
N GLU A 194 16.25 10.59 7.18
CA GLU A 194 17.40 10.99 8.00
C GLU A 194 17.17 10.60 9.47
N LYS A 195 18.21 10.10 10.14
CA LYS A 195 18.11 9.62 11.53
C LYS A 195 17.83 10.78 12.48
N GLY A 196 16.79 10.64 13.30
CA GLY A 196 16.37 11.64 14.29
C GLY A 196 15.52 12.77 13.69
N GLU A 197 15.30 12.76 12.38
CA GLU A 197 14.58 13.83 11.68
C GLU A 197 13.13 13.44 11.37
N ARG A 198 12.29 14.46 11.22
CA ARG A 198 10.91 14.29 10.76
C ARG A 198 10.90 13.96 9.27
N VAL A 199 10.18 12.90 8.89
CA VAL A 199 10.08 12.48 7.48
C VAL A 199 9.14 13.38 6.68
N ALA A 200 9.58 13.82 5.50
CA ALA A 200 8.75 14.56 4.56
C ALA A 200 7.89 13.63 3.67
N CYS A 201 8.35 12.40 3.43
CA CYS A 201 7.71 11.42 2.55
C CYS A 201 6.60 10.58 3.23
N GLY A 202 5.99 11.09 4.29
CA GLY A 202 4.94 10.39 5.06
C GLY A 202 3.51 10.72 4.68
N SER A 203 3.27 11.57 3.67
CA SER A 203 1.93 12.00 3.25
C SER A 203 1.18 10.93 2.42
N TRP A 204 -0.12 11.15 2.21
CA TRP A 204 -0.96 10.23 1.43
C TRP A 204 -0.43 10.00 0.03
N GLU A 205 -0.01 11.05 -0.67
CA GLU A 205 0.54 10.93 -2.02
C GLU A 205 1.80 10.04 -2.06
N HIS A 206 2.72 10.20 -1.11
CA HIS A 206 3.92 9.36 -1.02
C HIS A 206 3.61 7.90 -0.69
N ILE A 207 2.67 7.68 0.23
CA ILE A 207 2.23 6.34 0.63
C ILE A 207 1.57 5.61 -0.52
N LEU A 208 0.58 6.24 -1.18
CA LEU A 208 -0.14 5.64 -2.29
C LEU A 208 0.79 5.37 -3.47
N HIS A 209 1.71 6.29 -3.75
CA HIS A 209 2.75 6.10 -4.76
C HIS A 209 3.66 4.91 -4.47
N ALA A 210 4.19 4.80 -3.23
CA ALA A 210 5.06 3.69 -2.86
C ALA A 210 4.34 2.33 -2.96
N TYR A 211 3.06 2.26 -2.58
CA TYR A 211 2.27 1.05 -2.77
C TYR A 211 1.95 0.75 -4.24
N ASP A 212 1.78 1.76 -5.08
CA ASP A 212 1.53 1.56 -6.51
C ASP A 212 2.69 0.81 -7.16
N HIS A 213 3.92 1.26 -6.91
CA HIS A 213 5.14 0.59 -7.36
C HIS A 213 5.37 -0.74 -6.66
N GLY A 214 5.12 -0.80 -5.34
CA GLY A 214 5.24 -2.05 -4.59
C GLY A 214 4.34 -3.14 -5.13
N LEU A 215 3.09 -2.83 -5.49
CA LEU A 215 2.14 -3.79 -6.05
C LEU A 215 2.56 -4.33 -7.42
N ASP A 216 3.25 -3.55 -8.24
CA ASP A 216 3.83 -4.07 -9.49
C ASP A 216 4.86 -5.16 -9.19
N ILE A 217 5.73 -4.93 -8.20
CA ILE A 217 6.74 -5.91 -7.75
C ILE A 217 6.08 -7.14 -7.13
N TYR A 218 5.01 -6.97 -6.34
CA TYR A 218 4.21 -8.11 -5.86
C TYR A 218 3.60 -8.90 -7.01
N GLY A 219 3.06 -8.22 -8.02
CA GLY A 219 2.54 -8.85 -9.23
C GLY A 219 3.58 -9.70 -9.93
N GLU A 220 4.81 -9.18 -10.09
CA GLU A 220 5.94 -9.92 -10.66
C GLU A 220 6.31 -11.17 -9.83
N MET A 221 6.48 -11.02 -8.50
CA MET A 221 6.81 -12.16 -7.62
C MET A 221 5.73 -13.24 -7.67
N LEU A 222 4.45 -12.83 -7.56
CA LEU A 222 3.32 -13.76 -7.49
C LEU A 222 2.99 -14.43 -8.83
N CYS A 223 3.29 -13.76 -9.94
CA CYS A 223 3.12 -14.31 -11.30
C CYS A 223 4.38 -15.00 -11.84
N SER A 224 5.46 -15.07 -11.06
CA SER A 224 6.70 -15.76 -11.45
C SER A 224 6.45 -17.25 -11.73
N PRO A 225 7.24 -17.89 -12.61
CA PRO A 225 7.13 -19.33 -12.88
C PRO A 225 7.18 -20.18 -11.61
N THR A 226 8.09 -19.86 -10.68
CA THR A 226 8.25 -20.56 -9.40
C THR A 226 6.97 -20.55 -8.57
N VAL A 227 6.31 -19.39 -8.44
CA VAL A 227 5.08 -19.27 -7.63
C VAL A 227 3.86 -19.82 -8.37
N ARG A 228 3.79 -19.68 -9.69
CA ARG A 228 2.67 -20.21 -10.50
C ARG A 228 2.66 -21.74 -10.58
N ALA A 229 3.80 -22.39 -10.37
CA ALA A 229 3.87 -23.85 -10.26
C ALA A 229 3.10 -24.38 -9.02
N ILE A 230 2.80 -23.53 -8.04
CA ILE A 230 2.04 -23.90 -6.83
C ILE A 230 0.54 -23.83 -7.13
N THR A 231 -0.09 -24.99 -7.26
CA THR A 231 -1.52 -25.10 -7.61
C THR A 231 -2.43 -24.40 -6.62
N ARG A 232 -2.16 -24.52 -5.32
CA ARG A 232 -2.98 -23.92 -4.26
C ARG A 232 -2.18 -23.68 -3.00
N ILE A 233 -2.42 -22.54 -2.36
CA ILE A 233 -1.91 -22.22 -1.03
C ILE A 233 -3.10 -21.99 -0.09
N PRO A 234 -3.32 -22.87 0.92
CA PRO A 234 -4.43 -22.71 1.82
C PRO A 234 -4.27 -21.44 2.67
N ALA A 235 -5.37 -20.73 2.89
CA ALA A 235 -5.39 -19.60 3.81
C ALA A 235 -4.99 -20.04 5.22
N LYS A 236 -4.09 -19.29 5.88
CA LYS A 236 -3.80 -19.49 7.29
C LYS A 236 -5.06 -19.18 8.10
N LYS A 237 -5.46 -20.10 8.99
CA LYS A 237 -6.47 -19.81 10.00
C LYS A 237 -5.82 -18.85 11.00
N HIS A 238 -6.25 -17.60 11.02
CA HIS A 238 -5.90 -16.73 12.13
C HIS A 238 -6.72 -17.21 13.33
N PRO A 239 -6.11 -17.49 14.49
CA PRO A 239 -6.88 -17.68 15.71
C PRO A 239 -7.65 -16.38 15.95
N CYS A 240 -8.97 -16.50 15.99
CA CYS A 240 -9.87 -15.40 16.32
C CYS A 240 -9.67 -14.96 17.77
#